data_AF-A0A6G8IEP0-F1
#
_entry.id   AF-A0A6G8IEP0-F1
#
_cell.length_a   1.000
_cell.length_b   1.000
_cell.length_c   1.000
_cell.angle_alpha   90.00
_cell.angle_beta   90.00
_cell.angle_gamma   90.00
#
_symmetry.space_group_name_H-M   'P 1'
#
loop_
_entity.id
_entity.type
_entity.pdbx_description
1 polymer ?
#
loop_
_entity_poly.entity_id
_entity_poly.type
_entity_poly.pdbx_seq_one_letter_code
_entity_poly.pdbx_strand_id
1 'polypeptide(L)'
;MKTQVLTITFKLTPWFPGETKPVRIGVYERLGNDGRTARSKWDGEYWLGGARTTDEAASVTSRALWQNLPWRGLKQYSSNAEVKVSSMWEPL
;
A
#
# COMPACT_ATOMS: atom_id res chain seq x y z
N MET A 1 -16.59 -30.79 -2.39
CA MET A 1 -16.31 -29.60 -1.55
C MET A 1 -15.61 -28.56 -2.42
N LYS A 2 -16.03 -27.29 -2.40
CA LYS A 2 -15.36 -26.20 -3.12
C LYS A 2 -14.37 -25.52 -2.18
N THR A 3 -13.09 -25.50 -2.53
CA THR A 3 -12.07 -24.76 -1.77
C THR A 3 -12.01 -23.33 -2.31
N GLN A 4 -12.34 -22.35 -1.47
CA GLN A 4 -12.11 -20.94 -1.80
C GLN A 4 -10.66 -20.60 -1.47
N VAL A 5 -9.93 -20.04 -2.44
CA VAL A 5 -8.57 -19.51 -2.21
C VAL A 5 -8.67 -17.98 -2.20
N LEU A 6 -8.35 -17.38 -1.07
CA LEU A 6 -8.20 -15.93 -0.95
C LEU A 6 -6.90 -15.52 -1.63
N THR A 7 -7.02 -14.79 -2.75
CA THR A 7 -5.85 -14.19 -3.38
C THR A 7 -5.74 -12.75 -2.91
N ILE A 8 -4.61 -12.42 -2.28
CA ILE A 8 -4.30 -11.04 -1.88
C ILE A 8 -3.50 -10.41 -3.01
N THR A 9 -4.07 -9.42 -3.69
CA THR A 9 -3.38 -8.62 -4.72
C THR A 9 -3.12 -7.22 -4.18
N PHE A 10 -1.88 -6.76 -4.27
CA PHE A 10 -1.52 -5.38 -3.91
C PHE A 10 -1.58 -4.51 -5.15
N LYS A 11 -2.46 -3.50 -5.18
CA LYS A 11 -2.53 -2.55 -6.28
C LYS A 11 -2.35 -1.14 -5.72
N LEU A 12 -1.31 -0.47 -6.18
CA LEU A 12 -1.02 0.90 -5.79
C LEU A 12 -1.95 1.85 -6.54
N THR A 13 -2.34 2.95 -5.91
CA THR A 13 -2.99 4.04 -6.65
C THR A 13 -1.97 4.71 -7.57
N PRO A 14 -2.41 5.51 -8.56
CA PRO A 14 -1.54 6.47 -9.19
C PRO A 14 -0.88 7.39 -8.17
N TRP A 15 0.22 8.01 -8.58
CA TRP A 15 0.87 9.07 -7.82
C TRP A 15 0.01 10.33 -7.85
N PHE A 16 -0.17 10.94 -6.69
CA PHE A 16 -0.79 12.24 -6.50
C PHE A 16 0.30 13.30 -6.26
N PRO A 17 0.09 14.55 -6.70
CA PRO A 17 0.97 15.67 -6.35
C PRO A 17 1.07 15.85 -4.83
N GLY A 18 2.20 16.38 -4.36
CA GLY A 18 2.44 16.53 -2.93
C GLY A 18 1.65 17.66 -2.28
N GLU A 19 1.13 18.59 -3.06
CA GLU A 19 0.23 19.68 -2.66
C GLU A 19 -1.15 19.13 -2.26
N THR A 20 -1.62 18.10 -2.98
CA THR A 20 -2.85 17.39 -2.64
C THR A 20 -2.59 16.49 -1.44
N LYS A 21 -3.33 16.64 -0.33
CA LYS A 21 -3.16 15.78 0.85
C LYS A 21 -4.10 14.57 0.82
N PRO A 22 -3.73 13.44 1.45
CA PRO A 22 -4.66 12.34 1.63
C PRO A 22 -5.83 12.76 2.50
N VAL A 23 -7.04 12.35 2.12
CA VAL A 23 -8.24 12.56 2.95
C VAL A 23 -8.24 11.63 4.18
N ARG A 24 -7.58 10.48 4.09
CA ARG A 24 -7.58 9.45 5.14
C ARG A 24 -6.25 9.42 5.87
N ILE A 25 -6.30 9.32 7.20
CA ILE A 25 -5.13 9.03 8.04
C ILE A 25 -4.61 7.63 7.70
N GLY A 26 -3.29 7.46 7.59
CA GLY A 26 -2.71 6.15 7.29
C GLY A 26 -1.29 6.22 6.72
N VAL A 27 -0.76 5.05 6.35
CA VAL A 27 0.57 4.92 5.73
C VAL A 27 0.44 4.92 4.21
N TYR A 28 1.29 5.72 3.58
CA TYR A 28 1.36 5.89 2.14
C TYR A 28 2.80 5.71 1.68
N GLU A 29 3.00 5.48 0.38
CA GLU A 29 4.32 5.58 -0.23
C GLU A 29 4.53 7.00 -0.75
N ARG A 30 5.72 7.58 -0.51
CA ARG A 30 6.12 8.92 -0.96
C ARG A 30 7.34 8.84 -1.84
N LEU A 31 7.41 9.71 -2.84
CA LEU A 31 8.54 9.81 -3.76
C LEU A 31 9.44 10.98 -3.36
N GLY A 32 10.69 10.67 -2.95
CA GLY A 32 11.71 11.67 -2.67
C GLY A 32 12.23 12.35 -3.93
N ASN A 33 12.83 13.52 -3.76
CA ASN A 33 13.47 14.26 -4.87
C ASN A 33 14.69 13.52 -5.46
N ASP A 34 15.24 12.56 -4.72
CA ASP A 34 16.30 11.64 -5.17
C ASP A 34 15.76 10.46 -5.98
N GLY A 35 14.45 10.42 -6.26
CA GLY A 35 13.77 9.37 -6.99
C GLY A 35 13.51 8.10 -6.17
N ARG A 36 13.87 8.06 -4.88
CA ARG A 36 13.64 6.91 -4.02
C ARG A 36 12.29 7.00 -3.34
N THR A 37 11.69 5.85 -3.05
CA THR A 37 10.43 5.79 -2.30
C THR A 37 10.67 5.46 -0.83
N ALA A 38 9.83 6.03 0.02
CA ALA A 38 9.76 5.71 1.45
C ALA A 38 8.29 5.62 1.88
N ARG A 39 8.02 4.85 2.93
CA ARG A 39 6.68 4.81 3.54
C ARG A 39 6.58 5.88 4.61
N SER A 40 5.54 6.69 4.57
CA SER A 40 5.30 7.73 5.58
C SER A 40 3.84 7.71 5.99
N LYS A 41 3.60 8.00 7.26
CA LYS A 41 2.26 8.21 7.81
C LYS A 41 1.79 9.63 7.58
N TRP A 42 0.55 9.77 7.14
CA TRP A 42 -0.22 11.00 7.21
C TRP A 42 -1.09 10.93 8.47
N ASP A 43 -0.94 11.89 9.37
CA ASP A 43 -1.70 11.93 10.64
C ASP A 43 -3.02 12.72 10.55
N GLY A 44 -3.31 13.32 9.39
CA GLY A 44 -4.47 14.19 9.17
C GLY A 44 -4.08 15.65 8.94
N GLU A 45 -2.89 16.05 9.37
CA GLU A 45 -2.41 17.43 9.29
C GLU A 45 -0.97 17.52 8.75
N TYR A 46 -0.11 16.56 9.08
CA TYR A 46 1.28 16.48 8.65
C TYR A 46 1.67 15.08 8.17
N TRP A 47 2.62 15.07 7.25
CA TRP A 47 3.42 13.89 6.97
C TRP A 47 4.43 13.69 8.09
N LEU A 48 4.54 12.45 8.55
CA LEU A 48 5.51 12.00 9.52
C LEU A 48 6.72 11.35 8.83
N GLY A 49 7.78 11.13 9.60
CA GLY A 49 9.05 10.60 9.09
C GLY A 49 8.90 9.34 8.24
N GLY A 50 9.79 9.20 7.27
CA GLY A 50 9.81 8.07 6.35
C GLY A 50 10.48 6.84 6.96
N ALA A 51 9.97 5.67 6.62
CA ALA A 51 10.53 4.38 7.00
C ALA A 51 10.52 3.39 5.83
N ARG A 52 11.17 2.23 6.02
CA ARG A 52 11.26 1.20 4.98
C ARG A 52 10.01 0.34 4.94
N THR A 53 9.42 0.03 6.09
CA THR A 53 8.24 -0.83 6.20
C THR A 53 6.98 -0.05 6.58
N THR A 54 5.80 -0.66 6.39
CA THR A 54 4.52 -0.04 6.77
C THR A 54 4.40 0.12 8.28
N ASP A 55 4.88 -0.87 9.03
CA ASP A 55 4.72 -0.94 10.48
C ASP A 55 5.64 0.06 11.19
N GLU A 56 6.88 0.20 10.68
CA GLU A 56 7.79 1.26 11.11
C GLU A 56 7.16 2.64 10.85
N ALA A 57 6.69 2.89 9.62
CA ALA A 57 6.09 4.17 9.25
C ALA A 57 4.84 4.49 10.08
N ALA A 58 4.04 3.48 10.44
CA ALA A 58 2.85 3.64 11.27
C ALA A 58 3.19 4.11 12.70
N SER A 59 4.38 3.74 13.19
CA SER A 59 4.89 4.01 14.53
C SER A 59 5.62 5.34 14.66
N VAL A 60 6.01 5.96 13.53
CA VAL A 60 6.68 7.27 13.54
C VAL A 60 5.72 8.37 14.02
N THR A 61 6.21 9.25 14.89
CA THR A 61 5.47 10.40 15.43
C THR A 61 6.12 11.75 15.07
N SER A 62 7.38 11.76 14.65
CA SER A 62 8.09 12.97 14.26
C SER A 62 7.64 13.47 12.89
N ARG A 63 7.47 14.79 12.75
CA ARG A 63 7.10 15.42 11.47
C ARG A 63 8.22 15.24 10.45
N ALA A 64 7.85 14.91 9.22
CA ALA A 64 8.78 14.89 8.10
C ALA A 64 9.26 16.31 7.77
N LEU A 65 10.52 16.43 7.35
CA LEU A 65 11.08 17.68 6.84
C LEU A 65 10.34 18.16 5.59
N TRP A 66 10.04 17.23 4.67
CA TRP A 66 9.29 17.55 3.46
C TRP A 66 7.81 17.20 3.64
N GLN A 67 6.95 18.21 3.49
CA GLN A 67 5.50 18.06 3.59
C GLN A 67 4.80 17.96 2.22
N ASN A 68 5.50 18.25 1.12
CA ASN A 68 4.92 18.36 -0.23
C ASN A 68 5.53 17.38 -1.25
N LEU A 69 6.03 16.23 -0.80
CA LEU A 69 6.44 15.16 -1.74
C LEU A 69 5.22 14.43 -2.33
N PRO A 70 5.27 14.00 -3.60
CA PRO A 70 4.25 13.15 -4.20
C PRO A 70 4.00 11.88 -3.39
N TRP A 71 2.77 11.35 -3.46
CA TRP A 71 2.37 10.18 -2.68
C TRP A 71 1.41 9.27 -3.44
N ARG A 72 1.32 8.01 -3.01
CA ARG A 72 0.30 7.06 -3.47
C ARG A 72 -0.15 6.12 -2.37
N GLY A 73 -1.39 5.65 -2.48
CA GLY A 73 -1.99 4.69 -1.57
C GLY A 73 -1.48 3.27 -1.76
N LEU A 74 -1.27 2.58 -0.64
CA LEU A 74 -0.97 1.14 -0.57
C LEU A 74 -2.31 0.38 -0.46
N LYS A 75 -2.97 0.06 -1.59
CA LYS A 75 -4.27 -0.61 -1.53
C LYS A 75 -4.12 -2.13 -1.65
N GLN A 76 -4.45 -2.82 -0.56
CA GLN A 76 -4.60 -4.26 -0.54
C GLN A 76 -6.00 -4.62 -1.04
N TYR A 77 -6.09 -5.53 -2.01
CA TYR A 77 -7.34 -6.12 -2.46
C TYR A 77 -7.31 -7.61 -2.14
N SER A 78 -8.36 -8.10 -1.51
CA SER A 78 -8.65 -9.53 -1.40
C SER A 78 -9.74 -9.85 -2.42
N SER A 79 -9.46 -10.76 -3.35
CA SER A 79 -10.49 -11.35 -4.20
C SER A 79 -10.61 -12.85 -3.91
N ASN A 80 -11.85 -13.32 -3.86
CA ASN A 80 -12.13 -14.75 -3.86
C ASN A 80 -12.07 -15.22 -5.31
N ALA A 81 -11.01 -15.95 -5.65
CA ALA A 81 -10.94 -16.63 -6.93
C ALA A 81 -11.46 -18.07 -6.74
N GLU A 82 -12.53 -18.45 -7.46
CA GLU A 82 -12.90 -19.86 -7.57
C GLU A 82 -11.88 -20.57 -8.47
N VAL A 83 -11.03 -21.41 -7.90
CA VAL A 83 -10.16 -22.31 -8.66
C VAL A 83 -10.99 -23.51 -9.08
N LYS A 84 -11.35 -23.61 -10.37
CA LYS A 84 -11.83 -24.87 -10.94
C LYS A 84 -10.64 -25.83 -10.99
N VAL A 85 -10.57 -26.75 -10.02
CA VAL A 85 -9.67 -27.89 -10.11
C VAL A 85 -10.20 -28.78 -11.24
N SER A 86 -9.59 -28.70 -12.42
CA SER A 86 -9.84 -29.65 -13.50
C SER A 86 -9.21 -30.97 -13.08
N SER A 87 -10.05 -31.95 -12.73
CA SER A 87 -9.64 -33.32 -12.45
C SER A 87 -9.15 -33.96 -13.75
N MET A 88 -7.86 -33.88 -14.04
CA MET A 88 -7.22 -34.64 -15.11
C MET A 88 -6.37 -35.73 -14.49
N TRP A 89 -7.01 -36.77 -13.94
CA TRP A 89 -6.41 -38.10 -13.75
C TRP A 89 -7.54 -39.15 -13.67
N GLU A 90 -7.71 -39.95 -14.72
CA GLU A 90 -8.17 -41.33 -14.60
C GLU A 90 -7.03 -42.22 -15.10
N PRO A 91 -6.48 -43.13 -14.27
CA PRO A 91 -5.61 -44.18 -14.78
C PRO A 91 -6.46 -45.23 -15.52
N LEU A 92 -5.92 -45.74 -16.62
CA LEU A 92 -6.47 -46.84 -17.42
C LEU A 92 -6.59 -48.14 -16.62
#